data_AF-A0A9D3MN66-F1
#
_entry.id   AF-A0A9D3MN66-F1
#
_cell.length_a   1.000
_cell.length_b   1.000
_cell.length_c   1.000
_cell.angle_alpha   90.00
_cell.angle_beta   90.00
_cell.angle_gamma   90.00
#
_symmetry.space_group_name_H-M   'P 1'
#
loop_
_entity.id
_entity.type
_entity.pdbx_description
1 polymer ?
#
loop_
_entity_poly.entity_id
_entity_poly.type
_entity_poly.pdbx_seq_one_letter_code
_entity_poly.pdbx_strand_id
1 'polypeptide(L)'
;MRFQSMRVSLLIFALLLAECRGSQIKFGRLDRWAKAGFQYLKLNLCRRVSSLSESECKRLSHLHQSGVAVYVSEPNSEKVLAILPDSYSTGLLASKQGGYAIASVLDDGKRHQDFYLGSTAHDAVLVLDPSPGESFGHPVVLFYIDFNVTKKKCGHRDGIFIGEECLTLALKSRCQNQLKRRQSRSERPGGKGRARRGRGGGGARHAGGAQRRPLRDTLPPLVVGVRDGNRTQRLHCVDHPGFAPCPRLLPMSSPSAPASSCELNKNTRRCHQQPLATHLSCRLYQTCDHAVLLSGGWQEQITFLHHVQSLRLFYRMLRSNGFHKDHIKTFFAGSRQVAEESAEGAYPATEKEAIRNHVSHVCRKEHCADSLVLYLNSPTRNDGTMLLWDGNYNGIADAKERYSVGELLADLAGCRASRVLLFVDQSYSGALAKRLKGSLKHLNVALLVDFPWTEMAEYWGSSDPPRCLIDHLSQDPAAPRLGDSAAALLNVTLAGAPCSATPR
;
A
#
# COMPACT_ATOMS: atom_id res chain seq x y z
N MET A 1 26.77 -16.89 54.79
CA MET A 1 26.60 -15.89 53.70
C MET A 1 27.14 -16.31 52.32
N ARG A 2 28.24 -17.10 52.19
CA ARG A 2 28.76 -17.52 50.86
C ARG A 2 27.86 -18.46 50.04
N PHE A 3 27.08 -19.34 50.68
CA PHE A 3 26.23 -20.31 49.98
C PHE A 3 24.95 -19.71 49.34
N GLN A 4 24.43 -18.60 49.86
CA GLN A 4 23.27 -17.92 49.26
C GLN A 4 23.66 -17.16 47.99
N SER A 5 24.85 -16.54 47.97
CA SER A 5 25.38 -15.83 46.79
C SER A 5 25.63 -16.79 45.60
N MET A 6 26.15 -18.00 45.84
CA MET A 6 26.31 -19.02 44.79
C MET A 6 24.99 -19.49 44.16
N ARG A 7 23.94 -19.65 44.97
CA ARG A 7 22.62 -20.09 44.48
C ARG A 7 21.94 -19.03 43.61
N VAL A 8 22.10 -17.76 43.96
CA VAL A 8 21.58 -16.63 43.17
C VAL A 8 22.33 -16.53 41.83
N SER A 9 23.66 -16.65 41.82
CA SER A 9 24.44 -16.65 40.58
C SER A 9 24.12 -17.83 39.66
N LEU A 10 23.89 -19.04 40.21
CA LEU A 10 23.47 -20.21 39.44
C LEU A 10 22.07 -20.05 38.83
N LEU A 11 21.14 -19.42 39.55
CA LEU A 11 19.79 -19.11 39.05
C LEU A 11 19.84 -18.07 37.92
N ILE A 12 20.64 -17.00 38.07
CA ILE A 12 20.83 -15.99 37.02
C ILE A 12 21.48 -16.63 35.79
N PHE A 13 22.49 -17.48 35.97
CA PHE A 13 23.15 -18.17 34.86
C PHE A 13 22.21 -19.17 34.16
N ALA A 14 21.37 -19.88 34.90
CA ALA A 14 20.35 -20.77 34.33
C ALA A 14 19.27 -20.00 33.55
N LEU A 15 18.84 -18.84 34.04
CA LEU A 15 17.90 -17.95 33.34
C LEU A 15 18.50 -17.42 32.04
N LEU A 16 19.75 -16.94 32.08
CA LEU A 16 20.47 -16.46 30.88
C LEU A 16 20.70 -17.59 29.85
N LEU A 17 21.00 -18.82 30.31
CA LEU A 17 21.14 -19.97 29.42
C LEU A 17 19.80 -20.42 28.81
N ALA A 18 18.70 -20.33 29.57
CA ALA A 18 17.36 -20.63 29.09
C ALA A 18 16.88 -19.59 28.05
N GLU A 19 17.14 -18.31 28.28
CA GLU A 19 16.86 -17.23 27.32
C GLU A 19 17.71 -17.35 26.05
N CYS A 20 19.01 -17.67 26.18
CA CYS A 20 19.88 -17.94 25.04
C CYS A 20 19.42 -19.14 24.22
N ARG A 21 19.01 -20.25 24.85
CA ARG A 21 18.47 -21.43 24.14
C ARG A 21 17.13 -21.12 23.49
N GLY A 22 16.23 -20.40 24.17
CA GLY A 22 14.96 -19.96 23.61
C GLY A 22 15.13 -19.06 22.39
N SER A 23 16.08 -18.12 22.44
CA SER A 23 16.44 -17.25 21.32
C SER A 23 17.02 -18.02 20.13
N GLN A 24 17.94 -18.97 20.38
CA GLN A 24 18.50 -19.82 19.32
C GLN A 24 17.45 -20.72 18.65
N ILE A 25 16.50 -21.28 19.40
CA ILE A 25 15.42 -22.11 18.85
C ILE A 25 14.46 -21.26 18.01
N LYS A 26 14.10 -20.06 18.48
CA LYS A 26 13.29 -19.09 17.72
C LYS A 26 13.98 -18.68 16.42
N PHE A 27 15.28 -18.41 16.48
CA PHE A 27 16.09 -18.04 15.31
C PHE A 27 16.21 -19.19 14.30
N GLY A 28 16.50 -20.42 14.76
CA GLY A 28 16.60 -21.59 13.88
C GLY A 28 15.27 -21.98 13.23
N ARG A 29 14.13 -21.69 13.88
CA ARG A 29 12.80 -21.86 13.30
C ARG A 29 12.51 -20.82 12.22
N LEU A 30 12.75 -19.55 12.50
CA LEU A 30 12.57 -18.47 11.53
C LEU A 30 13.43 -18.67 10.28
N ASP A 31 14.69 -19.09 10.45
CA ASP A 31 15.60 -19.38 9.34
C ASP A 31 15.02 -20.43 8.37
N ARG A 32 14.42 -21.51 8.90
CA ARG A 32 13.76 -22.53 8.08
C ARG A 32 12.57 -21.98 7.32
N TRP A 33 11.74 -21.16 7.96
CA TRP A 33 10.56 -20.55 7.33
C TRP A 33 10.95 -19.58 6.23
N ALA A 34 11.88 -18.67 6.52
CA ALA A 34 12.35 -17.65 5.59
C ALA A 34 13.01 -18.30 4.36
N LYS A 35 13.90 -19.28 4.55
CA LYS A 35 14.53 -20.01 3.45
C LYS A 35 13.52 -20.82 2.63
N ALA A 36 12.60 -21.54 3.27
CA ALA A 36 11.57 -22.30 2.55
C ALA A 36 10.64 -21.38 1.74
N GLY A 37 10.21 -20.26 2.32
CA GLY A 37 9.41 -19.25 1.64
C GLY A 37 10.17 -18.61 0.46
N PHE A 38 11.44 -18.27 0.64
CA PHE A 38 12.28 -17.70 -0.42
C PHE A 38 12.48 -18.68 -1.60
N GLN A 39 12.75 -19.95 -1.31
CA GLN A 39 12.85 -20.99 -2.35
C GLN A 39 11.53 -21.14 -3.11
N TYR A 40 10.39 -21.04 -2.42
CA TYR A 40 9.08 -21.04 -3.07
C TYR A 40 8.89 -19.82 -3.98
N LEU A 41 9.24 -18.62 -3.50
CA LEU A 41 9.19 -17.38 -4.26
C LEU A 41 10.00 -17.47 -5.56
N LYS A 42 11.22 -17.99 -5.48
CA LYS A 42 12.13 -18.11 -6.63
C LYS A 42 11.71 -19.16 -7.66
N LEU A 43 11.22 -20.33 -7.21
CA LEU A 43 11.03 -21.49 -8.10
C LEU A 43 9.58 -21.77 -8.48
N ASN A 44 8.63 -21.44 -7.60
CA ASN A 44 7.25 -21.92 -7.71
C ASN A 44 6.22 -20.82 -7.92
N LEU A 45 6.51 -19.58 -7.51
CA LEU A 45 5.56 -18.48 -7.61
C LEU A 45 5.16 -18.21 -9.06
N CYS A 46 6.12 -18.09 -9.98
CA CYS A 46 5.86 -17.89 -11.41
C CYS A 46 5.10 -19.04 -12.09
N ARG A 47 5.29 -20.28 -11.61
CA ARG A 47 4.59 -21.45 -12.17
C ARG A 47 3.15 -21.55 -11.67
N ARG A 48 2.89 -21.12 -10.43
CA ARG A 48 1.59 -21.24 -9.77
C ARG A 48 0.72 -20.00 -9.91
N VAL A 49 1.33 -18.84 -10.16
CA VAL A 49 0.65 -17.55 -10.32
C VAL A 49 0.66 -17.14 -11.78
N SER A 50 -0.34 -17.58 -12.53
CA SER A 50 -0.49 -17.31 -13.97
C SER A 50 -0.80 -15.83 -14.31
N SER A 51 -0.82 -14.94 -13.32
CA SER A 51 -1.09 -13.51 -13.48
C SER A 51 0.15 -12.62 -13.33
N LEU A 52 1.32 -13.18 -13.01
CA LEU A 52 2.57 -12.43 -13.01
C LEU A 52 3.00 -12.14 -14.45
N SER A 53 3.41 -10.90 -14.71
CA SER A 53 4.02 -10.55 -15.99
C SER A 53 5.35 -11.28 -16.17
N GLU A 54 5.74 -11.51 -17.42
CA GLU A 54 7.03 -12.14 -17.74
C GLU A 54 8.21 -11.32 -17.17
N SER A 55 8.09 -9.99 -17.16
CA SER A 55 9.05 -9.08 -16.54
C SER A 55 9.16 -9.25 -15.02
N GLU A 56 8.03 -9.38 -14.31
CA GLU A 56 8.02 -9.63 -12.86
C GLU A 56 8.62 -11.00 -12.55
N CYS A 57 8.32 -12.00 -13.37
CA CYS A 57 8.88 -13.33 -13.20
C CYS A 57 10.38 -13.38 -13.46
N LYS A 58 10.85 -12.65 -14.47
CA LYS A 58 12.28 -12.46 -14.69
C LYS A 58 12.93 -11.78 -13.49
N ARG A 59 12.33 -10.71 -12.95
CA ARG A 59 12.83 -10.02 -11.74
C ARG A 59 12.94 -10.97 -10.55
N LEU A 60 11.90 -11.77 -10.27
CA LEU A 60 11.89 -12.73 -9.18
C LEU A 60 12.90 -13.87 -9.37
N SER A 61 13.17 -14.29 -10.61
CA SER A 61 14.15 -15.35 -10.89
C SER A 61 15.59 -14.93 -10.58
N HIS A 62 15.91 -13.64 -10.75
CA HIS A 62 17.20 -13.03 -10.43
C HIS A 62 17.28 -12.50 -9.00
N LEU A 63 16.21 -12.66 -8.20
CA LEU A 63 16.18 -12.13 -6.85
C LEU A 63 17.19 -12.85 -5.95
N HIS A 64 18.05 -12.07 -5.30
CA HIS A 64 18.98 -12.55 -4.30
C HIS A 64 18.32 -12.52 -2.92
N GLN A 65 18.72 -13.44 -2.03
CA GLN A 65 18.14 -13.54 -0.69
C GLN A 65 18.35 -12.24 0.11
N SER A 66 19.51 -11.59 -0.04
CA SER A 66 19.82 -10.32 0.60
C SER A 66 19.00 -9.13 0.09
N GLY A 67 18.17 -9.31 -0.95
CA GLY A 67 17.23 -8.31 -1.45
C GLY A 67 15.81 -8.50 -0.93
N VAL A 68 15.58 -9.46 -0.01
CA VAL A 68 14.26 -9.78 0.53
C VAL A 68 14.19 -9.45 2.02
N ALA A 69 13.23 -8.64 2.46
CA ALA A 69 12.96 -8.44 3.87
C ALA A 69 11.95 -9.47 4.40
N VAL A 70 12.07 -9.79 5.69
CA VAL A 70 11.28 -10.83 6.36
C VAL A 70 10.44 -10.17 7.44
N TYR A 71 9.12 -10.37 7.36
CA TYR A 71 8.19 -10.01 8.41
C TYR A 71 7.56 -11.26 8.98
N VAL A 72 7.45 -11.34 10.30
CA VAL A 72 6.90 -12.50 10.99
C VAL A 72 6.05 -12.04 12.16
N SER A 73 4.98 -12.78 12.45
CA SER A 73 4.27 -12.63 13.70
C SER A 73 4.88 -13.55 14.76
N GLU A 74 5.19 -13.03 15.95
CA GLU A 74 5.72 -13.89 17.02
C GLU A 74 4.82 -15.11 17.26
N PRO A 75 5.38 -16.33 17.24
CA PRO A 75 4.63 -17.52 17.60
C PRO A 75 4.45 -17.56 19.12
N ASN A 76 3.36 -16.97 19.60
CA ASN A 76 2.92 -17.06 20.99
C ASN A 76 1.94 -18.24 21.14
N SER A 77 1.50 -18.55 22.38
CA SER A 77 0.53 -19.63 22.64
C SER A 77 -0.87 -19.37 22.05
N GLU A 78 -1.08 -18.21 21.44
CA GLU A 78 -2.35 -17.76 20.90
C GLU A 78 -2.29 -17.67 19.37
N LYS A 79 -3.32 -18.18 18.71
CA LYS A 79 -3.47 -18.05 17.26
C LYS A 79 -3.66 -16.60 16.82
N VAL A 80 -3.29 -16.33 15.59
CA VAL A 80 -3.37 -15.03 14.93
C VAL A 80 -4.31 -15.05 13.72
N LEU A 81 -4.82 -13.87 13.37
CA LEU A 81 -5.62 -13.61 12.17
C LEU A 81 -4.93 -12.54 11.34
N ALA A 82 -4.83 -12.75 10.03
CA ALA A 82 -4.39 -11.73 9.08
C ALA A 82 -5.62 -11.03 8.47
N ILE A 83 -5.73 -9.73 8.70
CA ILE A 83 -6.73 -8.85 8.10
C ILE A 83 -6.05 -8.15 6.91
N LEU A 84 -6.57 -8.39 5.71
CA LEU A 84 -6.04 -7.80 4.49
C LEU A 84 -6.73 -6.45 4.21
N PRO A 85 -6.01 -5.45 3.63
CA PRO A 85 -6.59 -4.14 3.32
C PRO A 85 -7.75 -4.19 2.32
N ASP A 86 -7.79 -5.26 1.53
CA ASP A 86 -8.80 -5.56 0.51
C ASP A 86 -9.94 -6.46 1.01
N SER A 87 -10.03 -6.66 2.33
CA SER A 87 -11.14 -7.37 2.96
C SER A 87 -12.40 -6.51 2.90
N TYR A 88 -13.55 -7.11 2.65
CA TYR A 88 -14.82 -6.40 2.68
C TYR A 88 -15.37 -6.41 4.10
N SER A 89 -15.58 -5.23 4.69
CA SER A 89 -16.47 -5.08 5.85
C SER A 89 -17.90 -5.32 5.38
N THR A 90 -18.47 -6.50 5.65
CA THR A 90 -19.93 -6.69 5.56
C THR A 90 -20.59 -5.97 6.73
N GLY A 91 -20.87 -4.68 6.55
CA GLY A 91 -21.72 -3.89 7.43
C GLY A 91 -22.55 -2.92 6.59
N LEU A 92 -23.88 -2.92 6.81
CA LEU A 92 -24.94 -2.15 6.13
C LEU A 92 -25.61 -2.81 4.91
N LEU A 93 -26.33 -3.91 5.14
CA LEU A 93 -27.69 -3.99 4.59
C LEU A 93 -28.66 -3.82 5.76
N ALA A 94 -29.35 -2.69 5.75
CA ALA A 94 -30.36 -2.32 6.71
C ALA A 94 -31.45 -3.41 6.79
N SER A 95 -31.63 -3.98 7.98
CA SER A 95 -32.83 -4.74 8.33
C SER A 95 -34.02 -3.78 8.29
N LYS A 96 -34.90 -3.96 7.32
CA LYS A 96 -36.26 -3.41 7.31
C LYS A 96 -37.26 -4.57 7.27
N GLN A 97 -38.11 -4.59 8.30
CA GLN A 97 -39.42 -5.28 8.42
C GLN A 97 -39.36 -6.82 8.40
N GLY A 98 -39.97 -7.58 9.31
CA GLY A 98 -40.98 -7.34 10.33
C GLY A 98 -41.78 -8.66 10.47
N GLY A 99 -42.06 -9.13 11.69
CA GLY A 99 -42.91 -10.32 11.89
C GLY A 99 -42.65 -11.05 13.21
N TYR A 100 -43.59 -10.90 14.14
CA TYR A 100 -43.66 -11.55 15.45
C TYR A 100 -43.57 -13.09 15.39
N ALA A 101 -42.75 -13.70 16.25
CA ALA A 101 -43.01 -15.00 16.85
C ALA A 101 -42.27 -15.12 18.19
N ILE A 102 -43.03 -15.23 19.27
CA ILE A 102 -42.55 -15.56 20.62
C ILE A 102 -42.46 -17.08 20.73
N ALA A 103 -41.27 -17.63 21.02
CA ALA A 103 -41.12 -18.90 21.76
C ALA A 103 -39.66 -19.17 22.21
N SER A 104 -39.53 -19.29 23.53
CA SER A 104 -38.60 -20.15 24.32
C SER A 104 -37.08 -20.04 24.15
N VAL A 105 -36.47 -19.28 25.07
CA VAL A 105 -35.45 -19.70 26.06
C VAL A 105 -34.65 -20.97 25.73
N LEU A 106 -33.38 -20.78 25.35
CA LEU A 106 -32.18 -21.35 25.97
C LEU A 106 -30.93 -20.98 25.13
N ASP A 107 -29.88 -20.53 25.84
CA ASP A 107 -28.49 -20.31 25.44
C ASP A 107 -28.05 -18.83 25.33
N ASP A 108 -27.49 -18.37 26.45
CA ASP A 108 -26.95 -17.04 26.70
C ASP A 108 -25.45 -17.04 26.35
N GLY A 109 -24.98 -16.01 25.64
CA GLY A 109 -23.54 -15.73 25.52
C GLY A 109 -22.91 -15.47 24.14
N LYS A 110 -23.68 -15.24 23.06
CA LYS A 110 -23.13 -14.74 21.78
C LYS A 110 -23.44 -13.26 21.56
N ARG A 111 -22.67 -12.37 22.19
CA ARG A 111 -22.66 -10.95 21.83
C ARG A 111 -21.50 -10.67 20.87
N HIS A 112 -21.86 -10.19 19.68
CA HIS A 112 -21.05 -9.44 18.71
C HIS A 112 -19.62 -9.93 18.45
N GLN A 113 -19.50 -10.94 17.58
CA GLN A 113 -18.24 -11.27 16.93
C GLN A 113 -18.43 -11.03 15.44
N ASP A 114 -18.12 -9.82 14.99
CA ASP A 114 -18.09 -9.46 13.58
C ASP A 114 -16.93 -10.24 12.92
N PHE A 115 -17.18 -11.50 12.58
CA PHE A 115 -16.24 -12.32 11.84
C PHE A 115 -16.16 -11.79 10.41
N TYR A 116 -15.02 -11.19 10.06
CA TYR A 116 -14.65 -10.97 8.67
C TYR A 116 -14.68 -12.32 7.94
N LEU A 117 -15.54 -12.45 6.93
CA LEU A 117 -15.66 -13.67 6.12
C LEU A 117 -14.34 -13.96 5.39
N GLY A 118 -13.47 -14.79 5.98
CA GLY A 118 -12.30 -15.33 5.29
C GLY A 118 -11.05 -15.57 6.14
N SER A 119 -10.92 -15.02 7.35
CA SER A 119 -9.71 -15.21 8.16
C SER A 119 -9.80 -16.48 9.02
N THR A 120 -9.10 -17.53 8.59
CA THR A 120 -8.84 -18.70 9.44
C THR A 120 -7.74 -18.38 10.44
N ALA A 121 -7.89 -18.85 11.67
CA ALA A 121 -6.88 -18.67 12.71
C ALA A 121 -5.66 -19.58 12.46
N HIS A 122 -4.48 -18.99 12.48
CA HIS A 122 -3.19 -19.63 12.22
C HIS A 122 -2.23 -19.48 13.40
N ASP A 123 -1.19 -20.28 13.48
CA ASP A 123 -0.24 -20.21 14.59
C ASP A 123 0.79 -19.09 14.39
N ALA A 124 1.15 -18.79 13.14
CA ALA A 124 1.93 -17.61 12.79
C ALA A 124 1.68 -17.18 11.33
N VAL A 125 2.16 -15.98 11.01
CA VAL A 125 2.16 -15.38 9.68
C VAL A 125 3.60 -15.01 9.31
N LEU A 126 4.00 -15.33 8.07
CA LEU A 126 5.27 -14.92 7.47
C LEU A 126 4.98 -14.12 6.21
N VAL A 127 5.61 -12.95 6.06
CA VAL A 127 5.58 -12.15 4.83
C VAL A 127 7.01 -11.98 4.32
N LEU A 128 7.18 -12.21 3.02
CA LEU A 128 8.41 -11.91 2.32
C LEU A 128 8.19 -10.72 1.39
N ASP A 129 9.02 -9.70 1.56
CA ASP A 129 9.03 -8.49 0.76
C ASP A 129 10.24 -8.50 -0.18
N PRO A 130 10.05 -8.63 -1.50
CA PRO A 130 11.13 -8.64 -2.49
C PRO A 130 11.62 -7.24 -2.89
N SER A 131 11.08 -6.17 -2.32
CA SER A 131 11.41 -4.78 -2.67
C SER A 131 11.33 -3.86 -1.43
N PRO A 132 12.05 -4.15 -0.34
CA PRO A 132 11.94 -3.41 0.93
C PRO A 132 12.43 -1.96 0.88
N GLY A 133 13.14 -1.56 -0.18
CA GLY A 133 13.52 -0.17 -0.43
C GLY A 133 12.43 0.67 -1.09
N GLU A 134 11.36 0.06 -1.60
CA GLU A 134 10.26 0.76 -2.26
C GLU A 134 9.11 0.98 -1.26
N SER A 135 8.37 2.10 -1.36
CA SER A 135 7.10 2.24 -0.65
C SER A 135 6.13 1.12 -1.06
N PHE A 136 5.39 0.59 -0.08
CA PHE A 136 4.49 -0.55 -0.33
C PHE A 136 3.47 -0.27 -1.42
N GLY A 137 3.03 -1.36 -2.07
CA GLY A 137 2.34 -1.35 -3.34
C GLY A 137 3.00 -2.31 -4.31
N HIS A 138 4.25 -2.72 -4.08
CA HIS A 138 4.85 -3.84 -4.81
C HIS A 138 4.27 -5.19 -4.31
N PRO A 139 4.50 -6.33 -5.00
CA PRO A 139 3.99 -7.62 -4.57
C PRO A 139 4.70 -8.08 -3.29
N VAL A 140 3.96 -8.44 -2.25
CA VAL A 140 4.49 -9.19 -1.12
C VAL A 140 3.94 -10.62 -1.11
N VAL A 141 4.70 -11.55 -0.54
CA VAL A 141 4.29 -12.97 -0.47
C VAL A 141 3.98 -13.35 0.96
N LEU A 142 2.70 -13.63 1.21
CA LEU A 142 2.16 -13.98 2.52
C LEU A 142 2.03 -15.51 2.66
N PHE A 143 2.51 -16.05 3.79
CA PHE A 143 2.34 -17.44 4.17
C PHE A 143 1.69 -17.55 5.55
N TYR A 144 0.77 -18.49 5.67
CA TYR A 144 0.24 -18.95 6.94
C TYR A 144 1.06 -20.14 7.45
N ILE A 145 1.33 -20.14 8.75
CA ILE A 145 2.06 -21.21 9.43
C ILE A 145 1.12 -21.89 10.42
N ASP A 146 1.01 -23.21 10.29
CA ASP A 146 0.28 -24.06 11.22
C ASP A 146 1.22 -25.13 11.80
N PHE A 147 1.22 -25.29 13.12
CA PHE A 147 1.99 -26.29 13.87
C PHE A 147 1.22 -27.60 14.02
N ASN A 148 1.94 -28.68 14.33
CA ASN A 148 1.37 -30.01 14.58
C ASN A 148 0.49 -30.51 13.41
N VAL A 149 0.88 -30.16 12.19
CA VAL A 149 0.17 -30.58 10.97
C VAL A 149 0.88 -31.79 10.39
N THR A 150 0.15 -32.82 9.98
CA THR A 150 0.78 -33.98 9.32
C THR A 150 1.22 -33.65 7.90
N LYS A 151 2.27 -34.30 7.40
CA LYS A 151 2.75 -34.14 6.00
C LYS A 151 1.62 -34.29 4.98
N LYS A 152 0.73 -35.26 5.18
CA LYS A 152 -0.45 -35.49 4.32
C LYS A 152 -1.41 -34.29 4.35
N LYS A 153 -1.77 -33.79 5.53
CA LYS A 153 -2.67 -32.63 5.69
C LYS A 153 -2.06 -31.35 5.11
N CYS A 154 -0.74 -31.17 5.26
CA CYS A 154 -0.03 -30.05 4.66
C CYS A 154 -0.05 -30.13 3.12
N GLY A 155 0.23 -31.31 2.56
CA GLY A 155 0.17 -31.54 1.12
C GLY A 155 -1.23 -31.31 0.52
N HIS A 156 -2.31 -31.66 1.22
CA HIS A 156 -3.68 -31.36 0.79
C HIS A 156 -4.00 -29.85 0.70
N ARG A 157 -3.24 -29.02 1.40
CA ARG A 157 -3.34 -27.56 1.35
C ARG A 157 -2.37 -26.92 0.34
N ASP A 158 -1.73 -27.74 -0.49
CA ASP A 158 -0.66 -27.33 -1.40
C ASP A 158 0.52 -26.62 -0.68
N GLY A 159 0.68 -26.90 0.63
CA GLY A 159 1.67 -26.27 1.51
C GLY A 159 3.02 -26.99 1.55
N ILE A 160 4.02 -26.30 2.10
CA ILE A 160 5.39 -26.78 2.25
C ILE A 160 5.54 -27.33 3.67
N PHE A 161 5.85 -28.62 3.76
CA PHE A 161 6.01 -29.31 5.03
C PHE A 161 7.45 -29.18 5.56
N ILE A 162 7.61 -28.67 6.78
CA ILE A 162 8.89 -28.40 7.43
C ILE A 162 8.90 -29.11 8.80
N GLY A 163 9.23 -30.40 8.81
CA GLY A 163 9.32 -31.20 10.04
C GLY A 163 7.94 -31.53 10.66
N GLU A 164 7.34 -30.58 11.37
CA GLU A 164 5.99 -30.64 11.98
C GLU A 164 5.15 -29.38 11.72
N GLU A 165 5.73 -28.45 10.96
CA GLU A 165 5.17 -27.15 10.64
C GLU A 165 4.73 -27.17 9.17
N CYS A 166 3.60 -26.54 8.86
CA CYS A 166 3.10 -26.41 7.49
C CYS A 166 3.04 -24.95 7.08
N LEU A 167 3.84 -24.59 6.07
CA LEU A 167 3.84 -23.27 5.47
C LEU A 167 2.90 -23.27 4.26
N THR A 168 1.78 -22.58 4.35
CA THR A 168 0.76 -22.51 3.29
C THR A 168 0.73 -21.11 2.70
N LEU A 169 0.86 -21.01 1.37
CA LEU A 169 0.71 -19.72 0.69
C LEU A 169 -0.70 -19.17 0.93
N ALA A 170 -0.79 -17.92 1.38
CA ALA A 170 -2.07 -17.24 1.49
C ALA A 170 -2.60 -16.95 0.08
N LEU A 171 -3.71 -17.59 -0.25
CA LEU A 171 -4.43 -17.38 -1.50
C LEU A 171 -5.82 -16.88 -1.14
N LYS A 172 -6.23 -15.72 -1.66
CA LYS A 172 -7.61 -15.23 -1.49
C LYS A 172 -8.57 -16.22 -2.14
N SER A 173 -9.19 -17.07 -1.33
CA SER A 173 -10.24 -17.95 -1.81
C SER A 173 -11.50 -17.11 -2.05
N ARG A 174 -12.07 -17.20 -3.27
CA ARG A 174 -13.34 -16.57 -3.74
C ARG A 174 -13.23 -15.13 -4.25
N CYS A 175 -12.94 -14.98 -5.55
CA CYS A 175 -13.52 -13.86 -6.30
C CYS A 175 -15.03 -14.15 -6.48
N GLN A 176 -15.90 -13.53 -5.66
CA GLN A 176 -17.36 -13.63 -5.80
C GLN A 176 -17.90 -12.97 -7.09
N ASN A 177 -17.08 -12.17 -7.78
CA ASN A 177 -17.45 -11.43 -8.99
C ASN A 177 -16.85 -12.02 -10.28
N GLN A 178 -16.64 -13.34 -10.37
CA GLN A 178 -16.67 -13.92 -11.71
C GLN A 178 -18.10 -13.75 -12.21
N LEU A 179 -18.32 -12.72 -13.04
CA LEU A 179 -19.41 -12.71 -14.00
C LEU A 179 -19.42 -14.10 -14.59
N LYS A 180 -20.42 -14.92 -14.23
CA LYS A 180 -20.70 -16.18 -14.92
C LYS A 180 -20.63 -15.79 -16.38
N ARG A 181 -19.63 -16.30 -17.11
CA ARG A 181 -19.53 -16.11 -18.55
C ARG A 181 -20.91 -16.50 -19.04
N ARG A 182 -21.73 -15.52 -19.44
CA ARG A 182 -22.97 -15.80 -20.16
C ARG A 182 -22.46 -16.69 -21.28
N GLN A 183 -22.82 -17.98 -21.24
CA GLN A 183 -22.70 -18.81 -22.42
C GLN A 183 -23.41 -17.97 -23.47
N SER A 184 -22.62 -17.38 -24.37
CA SER A 184 -23.12 -16.68 -25.53
C SER A 184 -24.09 -17.68 -26.13
N ARG A 185 -25.38 -17.33 -26.07
CA ARG A 185 -26.45 -18.12 -26.64
C ARG A 185 -26.19 -18.04 -28.13
N SER A 186 -25.41 -19.01 -28.60
CA SER A 186 -24.97 -19.15 -29.97
C SER A 186 -26.18 -18.91 -30.86
N GLU A 187 -25.96 -18.02 -31.79
CA GLU A 187 -26.81 -17.67 -32.90
C GLU A 187 -27.62 -18.88 -33.36
N ARG A 188 -28.94 -18.70 -33.46
CA ARG A 188 -29.73 -19.55 -34.35
C ARG A 188 -29.23 -19.27 -35.76
N PRO A 189 -28.95 -20.32 -36.55
CA PRO A 189 -29.46 -20.33 -37.90
C PRO A 189 -30.39 -21.54 -38.06
N GLY A 190 -31.61 -21.26 -38.52
CA GLY A 190 -32.45 -22.30 -39.09
C GLY A 190 -31.77 -22.87 -40.35
N GLY A 191 -31.84 -24.18 -40.50
CA GLY A 191 -31.36 -24.87 -41.70
C GLY A 191 -31.49 -26.38 -41.55
N LYS A 192 -32.49 -26.96 -42.22
CA LYS A 192 -32.73 -28.40 -42.35
C LYS A 192 -31.54 -29.09 -43.02
N GLY A 193 -31.10 -30.26 -42.55
CA GLY A 193 -30.13 -31.10 -43.26
C GLY A 193 -29.73 -32.38 -42.52
N ARG A 194 -29.68 -33.50 -43.23
CA ARG A 194 -29.65 -34.90 -42.74
C ARG A 194 -28.31 -35.39 -42.17
N ALA A 195 -28.43 -36.28 -41.17
CA ALA A 195 -27.66 -37.49 -40.87
C ALA A 195 -26.28 -37.75 -41.51
N ARG A 196 -25.26 -38.02 -40.66
CA ARG A 196 -24.45 -39.26 -40.76
C ARG A 196 -23.61 -39.54 -39.50
N ARG A 197 -23.53 -40.84 -39.17
CA ARG A 197 -22.73 -41.47 -38.10
C ARG A 197 -21.23 -41.48 -38.42
N GLY A 198 -20.41 -41.45 -37.37
CA GLY A 198 -18.99 -41.90 -37.32
C GLY A 198 -18.37 -41.44 -35.99
N ARG A 199 -18.36 -42.24 -34.91
CA ARG A 199 -17.36 -43.25 -34.49
C ARG A 199 -15.90 -42.77 -34.48
N GLY A 200 -15.34 -42.61 -33.28
CA GLY A 200 -13.90 -42.73 -32.98
C GLY A 200 -13.24 -41.48 -32.41
N GLY A 201 -12.74 -41.54 -31.17
CA GLY A 201 -11.72 -40.60 -30.68
C GLY A 201 -11.75 -40.25 -29.20
N GLY A 202 -11.00 -41.01 -28.39
CA GLY A 202 -10.29 -40.57 -27.18
C GLY A 202 -10.98 -39.63 -26.19
N GLY A 203 -11.52 -40.21 -25.11
CA GLY A 203 -11.92 -39.47 -23.91
C GLY A 203 -10.72 -38.86 -23.19
N ALA A 204 -10.32 -37.65 -23.57
CA ALA A 204 -9.52 -36.78 -22.72
C ALA A 204 -10.46 -36.16 -21.68
N ARG A 205 -10.45 -36.71 -20.46
CA ARG A 205 -11.01 -36.06 -19.27
C ARG A 205 -10.22 -34.78 -19.00
N HIS A 206 -10.60 -33.68 -19.64
CA HIS A 206 -10.24 -32.35 -19.15
C HIS A 206 -11.01 -32.11 -17.84
N ALA A 207 -10.40 -32.50 -16.73
CA ALA A 207 -10.75 -31.97 -15.42
C ALA A 207 -10.62 -30.44 -15.51
N GLY A 208 -11.77 -29.76 -15.52
CA GLY A 208 -11.86 -28.30 -15.44
C GLY A 208 -11.30 -27.85 -14.09
N GLY A 209 -9.98 -27.68 -14.03
CA GLY A 209 -9.31 -27.03 -12.93
C GLY A 209 -9.83 -25.60 -12.86
N ALA A 210 -10.57 -25.29 -11.79
CA ALA A 210 -10.86 -23.92 -11.41
C ALA A 210 -9.54 -23.15 -11.40
N GLN A 211 -9.35 -22.22 -12.33
CA GLN A 211 -8.21 -21.31 -12.33
C GLN A 211 -8.29 -20.49 -11.03
N ARG A 212 -7.58 -20.97 -10.01
CA ARG A 212 -7.30 -20.23 -8.78
C ARG A 212 -6.47 -19.02 -9.21
N ARG A 213 -7.10 -17.84 -9.31
CA ARG A 213 -6.37 -16.59 -9.51
C ARG A 213 -5.78 -16.17 -8.16
N PRO A 214 -4.44 -16.10 -8.03
CA PRO A 214 -3.83 -15.62 -6.79
C PRO A 214 -4.01 -14.11 -6.74
N LEU A 215 -4.48 -13.60 -5.60
CA LEU A 215 -4.40 -12.16 -5.34
C LEU A 215 -2.97 -11.86 -4.90
N ARG A 216 -2.39 -10.87 -5.54
CA ARG A 216 -1.20 -10.16 -5.08
C ARG A 216 -1.66 -9.23 -3.97
N ASP A 217 -1.37 -9.57 -2.72
CA ASP A 217 -1.46 -8.57 -1.67
C ASP A 217 -0.29 -7.61 -1.92
N THR A 218 -0.64 -6.33 -2.11
CA THR A 218 0.35 -5.28 -2.40
C THR A 218 0.88 -4.64 -1.13
N LEU A 219 0.38 -5.11 0.02
CA LEU A 219 0.52 -4.50 1.33
C LEU A 219 0.57 -5.63 2.38
N PRO A 220 1.38 -5.47 3.44
CA PRO A 220 1.37 -6.41 4.56
C PRO A 220 0.06 -6.31 5.35
N PRO A 221 -0.51 -7.45 5.82
CA PRO A 221 -1.74 -7.47 6.59
C PRO A 221 -1.59 -6.84 7.98
N LEU A 222 -2.73 -6.44 8.55
CA LEU A 222 -2.85 -6.28 9.99
C LEU A 222 -2.98 -7.67 10.64
N VAL A 223 -2.01 -8.08 11.46
CA VAL A 223 -2.01 -9.39 12.12
C VAL A 223 -2.33 -9.21 13.59
N VAL A 224 -3.44 -9.79 14.03
CA VAL A 224 -3.96 -9.61 15.40
C VAL A 224 -4.13 -10.95 16.09
N GLY A 225 -4.09 -10.97 17.42
CA GLY A 225 -4.49 -12.14 18.19
C GLY A 225 -5.99 -12.42 18.03
N VAL A 226 -6.39 -13.69 17.99
CA VAL A 226 -7.82 -14.07 17.85
C VAL A 226 -8.68 -13.49 18.99
N ARG A 227 -8.11 -13.30 20.19
CA ARG A 227 -8.79 -12.76 21.37
C ARG A 227 -8.39 -11.31 21.67
N ASP A 228 -7.60 -10.68 20.79
CA ASP A 228 -7.15 -9.31 20.98
C ASP A 228 -8.20 -8.31 20.44
N GLY A 229 -9.04 -7.81 21.35
CA GLY A 229 -10.03 -6.78 21.04
C GLY A 229 -9.43 -5.42 20.66
N ASN A 230 -8.17 -5.15 21.06
CA ASN A 230 -7.47 -3.91 20.76
C ASN A 230 -6.81 -3.91 19.38
N ARG A 231 -6.83 -5.06 18.68
CA ARG A 231 -6.26 -5.23 17.34
C ARG A 231 -4.79 -4.80 17.26
N THR A 232 -4.02 -5.15 18.28
CA THR A 232 -2.60 -4.81 18.34
C THR A 232 -1.87 -5.54 17.22
N GLN A 233 -1.11 -4.79 16.42
CA GLN A 233 -0.31 -5.39 15.36
C GLN A 233 0.77 -6.32 15.94
N ARG A 234 0.80 -7.56 15.47
CA ARG A 234 1.77 -8.59 15.84
C ARG A 234 2.77 -8.93 14.74
N LEU A 235 2.58 -8.45 13.52
CA LEU A 235 3.52 -8.59 12.40
C LEU A 235 4.60 -7.50 12.48
N HIS A 236 5.86 -7.91 12.51
CA HIS A 236 7.00 -6.98 12.52
C HIS A 236 8.12 -7.50 11.61
N CYS A 237 8.90 -6.56 11.08
CA CYS A 237 10.10 -6.89 10.33
C CYS A 237 11.17 -7.42 11.29
N VAL A 238 11.90 -8.46 10.88
CA VAL A 238 13.00 -9.03 11.66
C VAL A 238 14.29 -9.02 10.85
N ASP A 239 15.32 -8.39 11.39
CA ASP A 239 16.68 -8.44 10.81
C ASP A 239 17.19 -9.89 10.87
N HIS A 240 17.29 -10.52 9.70
CA HIS A 240 17.70 -11.91 9.58
C HIS A 240 18.94 -12.06 8.69
N PRO A 241 20.04 -12.66 9.17
CA PRO A 241 21.26 -12.87 8.39
C PRO A 241 21.02 -13.52 7.02
N GLY A 242 21.61 -12.93 5.99
CA GLY A 242 21.44 -13.38 4.59
C GLY A 242 20.19 -12.84 3.89
N PHE A 243 19.31 -12.15 4.62
CA PHE A 243 18.17 -11.39 4.08
C PHE A 243 18.45 -9.88 4.11
N ALA A 244 17.58 -9.09 3.50
CA ALA A 244 17.68 -7.63 3.53
C ALA A 244 17.44 -7.09 4.95
N PRO A 245 18.10 -6.00 5.33
CA PRO A 245 17.84 -5.33 6.61
C PRO A 245 16.42 -4.74 6.63
N CYS A 246 15.86 -4.62 7.82
CA CYS A 246 14.56 -4.02 8.00
C CYS A 246 14.55 -2.53 7.65
N PRO A 247 13.54 -2.05 6.91
CA PRO A 247 13.38 -0.62 6.70
C PRO A 247 13.21 0.10 8.03
N ARG A 248 13.82 1.29 8.15
CA ARG A 248 13.73 2.09 9.37
C ARG A 248 12.32 2.68 9.50
N LEU A 249 11.57 2.18 10.48
CA LEU A 249 10.28 2.74 10.87
C LEU A 249 10.45 4.16 11.38
N LEU A 250 9.43 4.98 11.13
CA LEU A 250 9.34 6.31 11.69
C LEU A 250 8.94 6.19 13.17
N PRO A 251 9.75 6.67 14.13
CA PRO A 251 9.38 6.62 15.54
C PRO A 251 8.15 7.48 15.76
N MET A 252 7.00 6.87 16.07
CA MET A 252 5.85 7.62 16.51
C MET A 252 5.89 7.73 18.04
N SER A 253 5.97 8.96 18.53
CA SER A 253 5.77 9.26 19.94
C SER A 253 4.46 8.62 20.42
N SER A 254 4.47 8.15 21.68
CA SER A 254 3.38 7.48 22.43
C SER A 254 1.96 7.89 21.99
N PRO A 255 0.96 6.97 22.06
CA PRO A 255 -0.26 7.04 21.25
C PRO A 255 -0.88 8.41 21.38
N SER A 256 -0.68 9.23 20.35
CA SER A 256 -1.42 10.46 20.20
C SER A 256 -2.88 10.03 20.22
N ALA A 257 -3.66 10.61 21.15
CA ALA A 257 -5.09 10.36 21.26
C ALA A 257 -5.67 10.20 19.84
N PRO A 258 -6.45 9.13 19.57
CA PRO A 258 -6.87 8.76 18.22
C PRO A 258 -7.28 10.04 17.53
N ALA A 259 -6.54 10.40 16.46
CA ALA A 259 -6.72 11.67 15.77
C ALA A 259 -8.22 11.87 15.65
N SER A 260 -8.77 12.83 16.40
CA SER A 260 -10.20 12.90 16.66
C SER A 260 -10.85 12.78 15.30
N SER A 261 -11.66 11.74 15.10
CA SER A 261 -12.30 11.43 13.83
C SER A 261 -13.24 12.59 13.51
N CYS A 262 -12.65 13.66 12.98
CA CYS A 262 -13.29 14.89 12.54
C CYS A 262 -13.76 14.67 11.12
N GLU A 263 -14.42 13.54 10.97
CA GLU A 263 -15.20 13.21 9.81
C GLU A 263 -16.17 14.36 9.57
N LEU A 264 -15.96 15.14 8.51
CA LEU A 264 -16.87 16.20 8.08
C LEU A 264 -18.32 15.69 7.90
N ASN A 265 -18.49 14.38 7.72
CA ASN A 265 -19.78 13.69 7.64
C ASN A 265 -20.44 13.37 9.00
N LYS A 266 -19.73 13.54 10.12
CA LYS A 266 -20.27 13.44 11.49
C LYS A 266 -20.15 14.81 12.14
N ASN A 267 -21.25 15.55 12.13
CA ASN A 267 -21.35 16.91 12.67
C ASN A 267 -21.17 16.90 14.20
N THR A 268 -19.92 16.74 14.65
CA THR A 268 -19.55 16.74 16.07
C THR A 268 -18.92 18.09 16.36
N ARG A 269 -19.64 18.92 17.13
CA ARG A 269 -19.18 20.25 17.60
C ARG A 269 -17.88 20.23 18.41
N ARG A 270 -17.26 19.06 18.63
CA ARG A 270 -15.99 18.86 19.35
C ARG A 270 -14.75 18.96 18.46
N CYS A 271 -14.91 18.97 17.14
CA CYS A 271 -13.81 19.17 16.20
C CYS A 271 -13.52 20.67 16.02
N HIS A 272 -13.05 21.31 17.08
CA HIS A 272 -12.49 22.65 17.05
C HIS A 272 -10.96 22.57 16.87
N GLN A 273 -10.49 21.75 15.93
CA GLN A 273 -9.11 21.84 15.46
C GLN A 273 -9.09 22.82 14.30
N GLN A 274 -8.09 23.70 14.26
CA GLN A 274 -7.92 24.76 13.26
C GLN A 274 -8.38 24.25 11.89
N PRO A 275 -9.51 24.75 11.35
CA PRO A 275 -9.90 24.42 9.98
C PRO A 275 -8.67 24.69 9.13
N LEU A 276 -8.24 23.70 8.33
CA LEU A 276 -7.14 23.79 7.38
C LEU A 276 -7.18 25.17 6.78
N ALA A 277 -6.32 26.09 7.26
CA ALA A 277 -6.63 27.52 7.31
C ALA A 277 -7.33 27.90 6.01
N THR A 278 -8.67 28.01 6.05
CA THR A 278 -9.51 28.10 4.84
C THR A 278 -9.39 29.49 4.22
N HIS A 279 -8.26 30.15 4.45
CA HIS A 279 -7.69 31.17 3.60
C HIS A 279 -7.24 30.51 2.28
N LEU A 280 -8.19 29.88 1.59
CA LEU A 280 -8.14 29.59 0.16
C LEU A 280 -8.20 30.94 -0.56
N SER A 281 -7.11 31.69 -0.46
CA SER A 281 -6.99 33.07 -0.88
C SER A 281 -6.23 33.13 -2.20
N CYS A 282 -6.85 32.66 -3.28
CA CYS A 282 -6.38 33.04 -4.62
C CYS A 282 -6.76 34.50 -4.82
N ARG A 283 -5.80 35.43 -4.72
CA ARG A 283 -6.07 36.86 -4.89
C ARG A 283 -6.27 37.18 -6.36
N LEU A 284 -7.28 37.99 -6.66
CA LEU A 284 -7.50 38.50 -8.00
C LEU A 284 -6.23 39.27 -8.43
N TYR A 285 -5.63 38.90 -9.57
CA TYR A 285 -4.38 39.45 -10.12
C TYR A 285 -3.05 39.00 -9.51
N GLN A 286 -3.04 38.00 -8.61
CA GLN A 286 -1.79 37.41 -8.13
C GLN A 286 -1.77 35.91 -8.46
N THR A 287 -1.09 35.53 -9.54
CA THR A 287 -0.81 34.13 -9.85
C THR A 287 0.34 33.65 -8.96
N CYS A 288 0.11 32.60 -8.18
CA CYS A 288 1.13 32.04 -7.30
C CYS A 288 1.41 30.59 -7.68
N ASP A 289 2.61 30.09 -7.42
CA ASP A 289 2.84 28.65 -7.54
C ASP A 289 2.34 27.92 -6.29
N HIS A 290 1.61 26.83 -6.52
CA HIS A 290 0.98 26.02 -5.47
C HIS A 290 1.53 24.60 -5.49
N ALA A 291 1.67 24.00 -4.31
CA ALA A 291 2.13 22.63 -4.18
C ALA A 291 1.28 21.83 -3.18
N VAL A 292 1.06 20.55 -3.50
CA VAL A 292 0.40 19.58 -2.61
C VAL A 292 1.31 18.36 -2.46
N LEU A 293 1.78 18.11 -1.24
CA LEU A 293 2.63 16.96 -0.91
C LEU A 293 1.77 15.92 -0.20
N LEU A 294 1.65 14.71 -0.76
CA LEU A 294 0.93 13.58 -0.16
C LEU A 294 1.90 12.42 0.05
N SER A 295 2.25 12.13 1.31
CA SER A 295 3.27 11.13 1.64
C SER A 295 2.95 10.37 2.93
N GLY A 296 3.68 9.28 3.18
CA GLY A 296 3.58 8.44 4.37
C GLY A 296 2.95 7.09 4.10
N GLY A 297 2.98 6.20 5.08
CA GLY A 297 2.39 4.86 5.00
C GLY A 297 0.89 4.85 5.36
N TRP A 298 0.17 3.77 5.04
CA TRP A 298 -1.25 3.67 5.42
C TRP A 298 -1.46 3.40 6.92
N GLN A 299 -0.47 2.80 7.60
CA GLN A 299 -0.47 2.50 9.03
C GLN A 299 0.97 2.54 9.56
N GLU A 300 1.13 2.60 10.88
CA GLU A 300 2.43 2.78 11.55
C GLU A 300 3.52 1.81 11.06
N GLN A 301 3.20 0.53 10.95
CA GLN A 301 4.16 -0.52 10.60
C GLN A 301 4.75 -0.39 9.18
N ILE A 302 4.15 0.47 8.35
CA ILE A 302 4.59 0.72 6.97
C ILE A 302 4.83 2.20 6.71
N THR A 303 4.95 3.00 7.77
CA THR A 303 5.39 4.39 7.70
C THR A 303 6.88 4.44 8.05
N PHE A 304 7.70 4.69 7.04
CA PHE A 304 9.15 4.67 7.16
C PHE A 304 9.77 6.07 7.25
N LEU A 305 11.02 6.12 7.73
CA LEU A 305 11.81 7.34 7.83
C LEU A 305 12.04 8.02 6.46
N HIS A 306 12.20 7.24 5.39
CA HIS A 306 12.43 7.78 4.05
C HIS A 306 11.26 8.64 3.55
N HIS A 307 10.00 8.29 3.88
CA HIS A 307 8.84 9.12 3.49
C HIS A 307 9.00 10.57 4.01
N VAL A 308 9.47 10.72 5.24
CA VAL A 308 9.74 12.04 5.85
C VAL A 308 10.94 12.73 5.21
N GLN A 309 12.02 11.98 4.95
CA GLN A 309 13.22 12.52 4.31
C GLN A 309 12.91 13.04 2.91
N SER A 310 12.20 12.25 2.09
CA SER A 310 11.77 12.63 0.75
C SER A 310 10.89 13.87 0.76
N LEU A 311 9.94 13.93 1.69
CA LEU A 311 9.06 15.09 1.85
C LEU A 311 9.84 16.36 2.24
N ARG A 312 10.84 16.25 3.12
CA ARG A 312 11.73 17.37 3.49
C ARG A 312 12.55 17.87 2.29
N LEU A 313 13.07 16.97 1.47
CA LEU A 313 13.81 17.32 0.25
C LEU A 313 12.91 18.08 -0.74
N PHE A 314 11.73 17.54 -1.02
CA PHE A 314 10.75 18.18 -1.90
C PHE A 314 10.29 19.55 -1.37
N TYR A 315 9.98 19.64 -0.07
CA TYR A 315 9.57 20.90 0.54
C TYR A 315 10.67 21.96 0.41
N ARG A 316 11.93 21.60 0.71
CA ARG A 316 13.07 22.53 0.56
C ARG A 316 13.27 22.97 -0.88
N MET A 317 13.18 22.05 -1.84
CA MET A 317 13.30 22.35 -3.26
C MET A 317 12.18 23.29 -3.74
N LEU A 318 10.93 23.10 -3.31
CA LEU A 318 9.85 24.03 -3.63
C LEU A 318 10.12 25.42 -3.05
N ARG A 319 10.60 25.50 -1.79
CA ARG A 319 10.94 26.77 -1.14
C ARG A 319 12.11 27.48 -1.82
N SER A 320 13.15 26.77 -2.25
CA SER A 320 14.28 27.36 -2.98
C SER A 320 13.87 27.85 -4.37
N ASN A 321 12.86 27.21 -4.98
CA ASN A 321 12.24 27.62 -6.24
C ASN A 321 11.15 28.69 -6.08
N GLY A 322 11.03 29.34 -4.91
CA GLY A 322 10.16 30.51 -4.73
C GLY A 322 8.71 30.21 -4.35
N PHE A 323 8.33 28.95 -4.12
CA PHE A 323 6.98 28.63 -3.65
C PHE A 323 6.76 29.19 -2.24
N HIS A 324 5.68 29.94 -2.04
CA HIS A 324 5.35 30.51 -0.73
C HIS A 324 4.93 29.40 0.25
N LYS A 325 5.33 29.49 1.53
CA LYS A 325 5.10 28.43 2.52
C LYS A 325 3.61 28.13 2.67
N ASP A 326 2.78 29.18 2.63
CA ASP A 326 1.33 29.06 2.76
C ASP A 326 0.66 28.38 1.55
N HIS A 327 1.36 28.30 0.41
CA HIS A 327 0.90 27.67 -0.83
C HIS A 327 1.42 26.23 -0.99
N ILE A 328 2.25 25.75 -0.05
CA ILE A 328 2.68 24.35 0.02
C ILE A 328 1.82 23.67 1.08
N LYS A 329 0.89 22.80 0.67
CA LYS A 329 0.07 22.02 1.58
C LYS A 329 0.58 20.59 1.67
N THR A 330 0.96 20.20 2.87
CA THR A 330 1.51 18.88 3.15
C THR A 330 0.45 18.02 3.86
N PHE A 331 0.17 16.84 3.32
CA PHE A 331 -0.66 15.81 3.91
C PHE A 331 0.20 14.58 4.18
N PHE A 332 0.39 14.25 5.46
CA PHE A 332 1.24 13.15 5.88
C PHE A 332 0.43 12.07 6.59
N ALA A 333 0.67 10.82 6.24
CA ALA A 333 0.00 9.68 6.86
C ALA A 333 0.71 9.26 8.16
N GLY A 334 0.18 9.74 9.29
CA GLY A 334 0.72 9.54 10.64
C GLY A 334 0.15 10.55 11.63
N SER A 335 0.67 10.57 12.86
CA SER A 335 0.25 11.54 13.88
C SER A 335 0.78 12.95 13.60
N ARG A 336 0.03 13.97 14.03
CA ARG A 336 0.33 15.39 13.81
C ARG A 336 1.69 15.83 14.35
N GLN A 337 2.18 15.19 15.42
CA GLN A 337 3.48 15.54 16.03
C GLN A 337 4.65 15.25 15.09
N VAL A 338 4.60 14.11 14.39
CA VAL A 338 5.63 13.74 13.40
C VAL A 338 5.54 14.63 12.16
N ALA A 339 4.32 15.09 11.83
CA ALA A 339 4.07 16.03 10.76
C ALA A 339 4.68 17.41 11.04
N GLU A 340 4.55 17.93 12.27
CA GLU A 340 5.08 19.25 12.70
C GLU A 340 6.62 19.31 12.70
N GLU A 341 7.31 18.23 13.08
CA GLU A 341 8.78 18.16 12.98
C GLU A 341 9.30 17.96 11.55
N SER A 342 8.45 17.47 10.65
CA SER A 342 8.83 17.05 9.29
C SER A 342 8.58 18.11 8.24
N ALA A 343 7.48 18.85 8.36
CA ALA A 343 7.16 20.03 7.57
C ALA A 343 6.23 20.96 8.37
N GLU A 344 6.62 22.23 8.51
CA GLU A 344 5.85 23.25 9.24
C GLU A 344 4.38 23.27 8.74
N GLY A 345 3.43 22.91 9.60
CA GLY A 345 1.99 22.94 9.27
C GLY A 345 1.47 21.76 8.44
N ALA A 346 2.09 20.58 8.49
CA ALA A 346 1.56 19.38 7.84
C ALA A 346 0.26 18.85 8.48
N TYR A 347 -0.68 18.44 7.64
CA TYR A 347 -1.99 17.91 8.01
C TYR A 347 -1.98 16.38 8.00
N PRO A 348 -2.73 15.72 8.90
CA PRO A 348 -2.91 14.27 8.82
C PRO A 348 -3.65 13.89 7.54
N ALA A 349 -3.19 12.85 6.86
CA ALA A 349 -3.85 12.29 5.68
C ALA A 349 -5.09 11.44 6.05
N THR A 350 -5.88 11.87 7.04
CA THR A 350 -7.15 11.23 7.45
C THR A 350 -8.36 11.83 6.73
N GLU A 351 -8.25 13.09 6.30
CA GLU A 351 -9.36 13.86 5.73
C GLU A 351 -9.28 13.89 4.20
N LYS A 352 -9.68 12.79 3.55
CA LYS A 352 -9.69 12.71 2.07
C LYS A 352 -10.39 13.89 1.41
N GLU A 353 -11.55 14.28 1.92
CA GLU A 353 -12.32 15.39 1.34
C GLU A 353 -11.57 16.73 1.43
N ALA A 354 -10.76 16.96 2.48
CA ALA A 354 -9.95 18.16 2.58
C ALA A 354 -8.86 18.20 1.48
N ILE A 355 -8.20 17.07 1.23
CA ILE A 355 -7.22 16.91 0.15
C ILE A 355 -7.87 17.20 -1.20
N ARG A 356 -8.98 16.53 -1.49
CA ARG A 356 -9.70 16.64 -2.77
C ARG A 356 -10.23 18.05 -3.00
N ASN A 357 -10.86 18.65 -1.98
CA ASN A 357 -11.37 20.01 -2.06
C ASN A 357 -10.24 21.02 -2.30
N HIS A 358 -9.09 20.85 -1.66
CA HIS A 358 -7.94 21.74 -1.87
C HIS A 358 -7.39 21.63 -3.30
N VAL A 359 -7.10 20.41 -3.78
CA VAL A 359 -6.62 20.17 -5.15
C VAL A 359 -7.61 20.73 -6.17
N SER A 360 -8.90 20.38 -6.04
CA SER A 360 -9.93 20.85 -6.95
C SER A 360 -10.12 22.38 -6.88
N HIS A 361 -9.96 23.01 -5.71
CA HIS A 361 -10.09 24.45 -5.56
C HIS A 361 -8.99 25.18 -6.33
N VAL A 362 -7.72 24.86 -6.06
CA VAL A 362 -6.57 25.48 -6.73
C VAL A 362 -6.67 25.29 -8.24
N CYS A 363 -7.11 24.10 -8.66
CA CYS A 363 -7.19 23.74 -10.06
C CYS A 363 -8.32 24.45 -10.83
N ARG A 364 -9.48 24.72 -10.19
CA ARG A 364 -10.63 25.33 -10.86
C ARG A 364 -10.70 26.85 -10.73
N LYS A 365 -10.07 27.42 -9.70
CA LYS A 365 -10.10 28.86 -9.45
C LYS A 365 -9.24 29.60 -10.46
N GLU A 366 -9.85 30.55 -11.17
CA GLU A 366 -9.14 31.39 -12.14
C GLU A 366 -8.06 32.23 -11.48
N HIS A 367 -6.92 32.38 -12.17
CA HIS A 367 -5.74 33.12 -11.71
C HIS A 367 -5.20 32.67 -10.34
N CYS A 368 -5.51 31.43 -9.92
CA CYS A 368 -5.02 30.93 -8.64
C CYS A 368 -3.57 30.44 -8.74
N ALA A 369 -3.31 29.55 -9.69
CA ALA A 369 -2.01 28.96 -9.88
C ALA A 369 -1.50 29.15 -11.31
N ASP A 370 -0.21 29.47 -11.46
CA ASP A 370 0.47 29.29 -12.75
C ASP A 370 0.99 27.85 -12.86
N SER A 371 1.76 27.42 -11.85
CA SER A 371 2.17 26.03 -11.68
C SER A 371 1.50 25.39 -10.46
N LEU A 372 0.94 24.19 -10.66
CA LEU A 372 0.45 23.33 -9.58
C LEU A 372 1.31 22.06 -9.50
N VAL A 373 2.08 21.91 -8.43
CA VAL A 373 2.94 20.75 -8.18
C VAL A 373 2.23 19.76 -7.25
N LEU A 374 2.21 18.47 -7.60
CA LEU A 374 1.81 17.41 -6.69
C LEU A 374 2.96 16.42 -6.54
N TYR A 375 3.33 16.11 -5.30
CA TYR A 375 4.25 15.03 -4.97
C TYR A 375 3.48 13.91 -4.27
N LEU A 376 3.50 12.71 -4.86
CA LEU A 376 2.78 11.54 -4.38
C LEU A 376 3.79 10.47 -3.96
N ASN A 377 3.78 10.10 -2.68
CA ASN A 377 4.69 9.14 -2.06
C ASN A 377 3.97 8.33 -0.97
N SER A 378 2.74 7.91 -1.27
CA SER A 378 1.98 7.00 -0.41
C SER A 378 1.86 5.61 -1.02
N PRO A 379 1.64 4.55 -0.20
CA PRO A 379 1.42 3.21 -0.71
C PRO A 379 0.23 3.11 -1.66
N THR A 380 0.29 2.19 -2.61
CA THR A 380 -0.75 2.01 -3.63
C THR A 380 -1.31 0.60 -3.69
N ARG A 381 -2.54 0.49 -4.17
CA ARG A 381 -3.14 -0.77 -4.62
C ARG A 381 -2.70 -1.08 -6.05
N ASN A 382 -2.99 -2.29 -6.51
CA ASN A 382 -2.68 -2.75 -7.86
C ASN A 382 -3.31 -1.96 -9.01
N ASP A 383 -4.35 -1.17 -8.73
CA ASP A 383 -4.99 -0.26 -9.68
C ASP A 383 -4.42 1.18 -9.62
N GLY A 384 -3.37 1.41 -8.82
CA GLY A 384 -2.77 2.72 -8.57
C GLY A 384 -3.56 3.57 -7.56
N THR A 385 -4.60 3.03 -6.92
CA THR A 385 -5.32 3.75 -5.85
C THR A 385 -4.38 3.97 -4.68
N MET A 386 -4.19 5.23 -4.31
CA MET A 386 -3.36 5.65 -3.20
C MET A 386 -4.08 5.34 -1.89
N LEU A 387 -3.34 4.83 -0.92
CA LEU A 387 -3.82 4.70 0.44
C LEU A 387 -3.46 5.94 1.24
N LEU A 388 -4.43 6.40 2.02
CA LEU A 388 -4.32 7.48 2.98
C LEU A 388 -4.08 6.87 4.37
N TRP A 389 -4.25 7.61 5.46
CA TRP A 389 -4.05 7.06 6.81
C TRP A 389 -5.25 6.21 7.27
N ASP A 390 -4.99 5.01 7.82
CA ASP A 390 -5.98 4.20 8.55
C ASP A 390 -6.35 4.89 9.87
N GLY A 391 -7.29 5.82 9.80
CA GLY A 391 -7.73 6.60 10.96
C GLY A 391 -8.55 5.79 11.97
N ASN A 392 -9.07 4.63 11.59
CA ASN A 392 -9.92 3.80 12.44
C ASN A 392 -9.21 2.53 12.96
N TYR A 393 -7.99 2.27 12.50
CA TYR A 393 -7.11 1.17 12.90
C TYR A 393 -7.74 -0.21 12.68
N ASN A 394 -8.58 -0.35 11.65
CA ASN A 394 -9.27 -1.61 11.36
C ASN A 394 -8.47 -2.54 10.43
N GLY A 395 -7.38 -2.05 9.80
CA GLY A 395 -6.59 -2.82 8.85
C GLY A 395 -7.34 -3.11 7.54
N ILE A 396 -8.36 -2.32 7.21
CA ILE A 396 -9.16 -2.39 5.99
C ILE A 396 -9.16 -1.01 5.35
N ALA A 397 -8.63 -0.92 4.13
CA ALA A 397 -8.62 0.35 3.42
C ALA A 397 -10.05 0.72 3.04
N ASP A 398 -10.74 1.54 3.80
CA ASP A 398 -12.11 1.94 3.50
C ASP A 398 -12.15 2.94 2.34
N ALA A 399 -13.33 3.19 1.77
CA ALA A 399 -13.48 4.14 0.66
C ALA A 399 -12.98 5.56 1.02
N LYS A 400 -12.99 5.93 2.31
CA LYS A 400 -12.48 7.20 2.82
C LYS A 400 -10.95 7.24 2.95
N GLU A 401 -10.32 6.08 3.07
CA GLU A 401 -8.86 5.92 3.21
C GLU A 401 -8.20 5.62 1.86
N ARG A 402 -8.98 5.68 0.78
CA ARG A 402 -8.56 5.42 -0.58
C ARG A 402 -8.75 6.67 -1.42
N TYR A 403 -7.67 7.13 -2.06
CA TYR A 403 -7.71 8.17 -3.07
C TYR A 403 -7.35 7.57 -4.42
N SER A 404 -8.38 7.27 -5.20
CA SER A 404 -8.23 6.58 -6.48
C SER A 404 -7.64 7.47 -7.57
N VAL A 405 -6.98 6.85 -8.55
CA VAL A 405 -6.55 7.53 -9.78
C VAL A 405 -7.73 8.25 -10.46
N GLY A 406 -8.93 7.67 -10.39
CA GLY A 406 -10.14 8.29 -10.96
C GLY A 406 -10.54 9.57 -10.25
N GLU A 407 -10.49 9.60 -8.92
CA GLU A 407 -10.75 10.80 -8.13
C GLU A 407 -9.69 11.87 -8.38
N LEU A 408 -8.39 11.53 -8.37
CA LEU A 408 -7.31 12.47 -8.65
C LEU A 408 -7.47 13.14 -10.02
N LEU A 409 -7.74 12.35 -11.07
CA LEU A 409 -7.97 12.88 -12.41
C LEU A 409 -9.26 13.71 -12.48
N ALA A 410 -10.31 13.37 -11.73
CA ALA A 410 -11.52 14.21 -11.67
C ALA A 410 -11.25 15.56 -11.00
N ASP A 411 -10.38 15.59 -10.00
CA ASP A 411 -10.00 16.80 -9.27
C ASP A 411 -9.07 17.70 -10.09
N LEU A 412 -8.29 17.12 -11.03
CA LEU A 412 -7.41 17.82 -11.97
C LEU A 412 -8.04 18.13 -13.35
N ALA A 413 -9.27 17.66 -13.59
CA ALA A 413 -9.90 17.77 -14.91
C ALA A 413 -10.14 19.24 -15.31
N GLY A 414 -9.58 19.64 -16.45
CA GLY A 414 -9.76 21.00 -16.99
C GLY A 414 -9.09 22.08 -16.14
N CYS A 415 -7.94 21.76 -15.54
CA CYS A 415 -7.20 22.67 -14.67
C CYS A 415 -6.90 24.01 -15.32
N ARG A 416 -7.16 25.11 -14.59
CA ARG A 416 -6.90 26.49 -15.02
C ARG A 416 -5.46 26.92 -14.85
N ALA A 417 -4.64 26.15 -14.13
CA ALA A 417 -3.21 26.38 -14.07
C ALA A 417 -2.57 26.23 -15.45
N SER A 418 -1.53 27.00 -15.74
CA SER A 418 -0.77 26.87 -16.99
C SER A 418 -0.14 25.48 -17.10
N ARG A 419 0.28 24.90 -15.96
CA ARG A 419 0.80 23.53 -15.89
C ARG A 419 0.53 22.86 -14.56
N VAL A 420 0.39 21.54 -14.60
CA VAL A 420 0.35 20.67 -13.44
C VAL A 420 1.50 19.69 -13.53
N LEU A 421 2.37 19.66 -12.52
CA LEU A 421 3.52 18.74 -12.45
C LEU A 421 3.22 17.66 -11.43
N LEU A 422 3.08 16.41 -11.88
CA LEU A 422 2.82 15.24 -11.04
C LEU A 422 4.13 14.46 -10.83
N PHE A 423 4.74 14.58 -9.66
CA PHE A 423 5.88 13.78 -9.22
C PHE A 423 5.35 12.54 -8.49
N VAL A 424 5.56 11.35 -9.07
CA VAL A 424 4.92 10.11 -8.61
C VAL A 424 5.98 9.09 -8.23
N ASP A 425 6.26 9.06 -6.94
CA ASP A 425 7.19 8.17 -6.25
C ASP A 425 6.37 7.06 -5.55
N GLN A 426 5.69 6.27 -6.37
CA GLN A 426 4.74 5.25 -5.92
C GLN A 426 4.82 4.00 -6.78
N SER A 427 4.61 2.86 -6.15
CA SER A 427 4.31 1.60 -6.84
C SER A 427 3.11 1.76 -7.78
N TYR A 428 3.10 1.03 -8.90
CA TYR A 428 2.04 1.05 -9.93
C TYR A 428 1.70 2.42 -10.53
N SER A 429 2.65 3.36 -10.55
CA SER A 429 2.52 4.66 -11.25
C SER A 429 2.07 4.52 -12.72
N GLY A 430 2.36 3.38 -13.36
CA GLY A 430 1.88 3.04 -14.71
C GLY A 430 0.35 3.05 -14.89
N ALA A 431 -0.43 2.80 -13.82
CA ALA A 431 -1.89 2.88 -13.88
C ALA A 431 -2.37 4.33 -14.08
N LEU A 432 -1.75 5.28 -13.37
CA LEU A 432 -1.96 6.71 -13.55
C LEU A 432 -1.47 7.16 -14.93
N ALA A 433 -0.24 6.78 -15.32
CA ALA A 433 0.33 7.13 -16.63
C ALA A 433 -0.58 6.69 -17.79
N LYS A 434 -1.10 5.46 -17.74
CA LYS A 434 -2.01 4.93 -18.77
C LYS A 434 -3.31 5.72 -18.86
N ARG A 435 -3.90 6.11 -17.73
CA ARG A 435 -5.15 6.90 -17.73
C ARG A 435 -4.92 8.35 -18.16
N LEU A 436 -3.77 8.93 -17.81
CA LEU A 436 -3.41 10.29 -18.19
C LEU A 436 -3.20 10.39 -19.71
N LYS A 437 -2.45 9.45 -20.30
CA LYS A 437 -2.16 9.40 -21.75
C LYS A 437 -3.43 9.35 -22.62
N GLY A 438 -4.52 8.80 -22.11
CA GLY A 438 -5.80 8.70 -22.83
C GLY A 438 -6.76 9.86 -22.59
N SER A 439 -6.41 10.87 -21.79
CA SER A 439 -7.34 11.91 -21.38
C SER A 439 -7.12 13.23 -22.12
N LEU A 440 -8.20 13.74 -22.72
CA LEU A 440 -8.24 15.08 -23.31
C LEU A 440 -8.46 16.21 -22.28
N LYS A 441 -8.75 15.86 -21.03
CA LYS A 441 -9.02 16.84 -19.95
C LYS A 441 -7.76 17.25 -19.17
N HIS A 442 -6.61 16.69 -19.51
CA HIS A 442 -5.36 16.82 -18.74
C HIS A 442 -4.17 17.22 -19.63
N LEU A 443 -4.41 18.03 -20.67
CA LEU A 443 -3.38 18.40 -21.65
C LEU A 443 -2.23 19.22 -21.05
N ASN A 444 -2.49 19.93 -19.95
CA ASN A 444 -1.51 20.72 -19.20
C ASN A 444 -0.87 19.94 -18.03
N VAL A 445 -1.04 18.62 -17.97
CA VAL A 445 -0.51 17.79 -16.88
C VAL A 445 0.72 17.02 -17.36
N ALA A 446 1.88 17.30 -16.78
CA ALA A 446 3.11 16.55 -16.99
C ALA A 446 3.30 15.53 -15.86
N LEU A 447 3.55 14.27 -16.23
CA LEU A 447 3.79 13.19 -15.28
C LEU A 447 5.28 12.85 -15.24
N LEU A 448 5.85 12.91 -14.04
CA LEU A 448 7.23 12.59 -13.71
C LEU A 448 7.20 11.37 -12.78
N VAL A 449 7.52 10.20 -13.33
CA VAL A 449 7.53 8.94 -12.60
C VAL A 449 8.94 8.56 -12.18
N ASP A 450 9.03 7.72 -11.15
CA ASP A 450 10.29 7.26 -10.59
C ASP A 450 11.20 6.58 -11.62
N PHE A 451 12.51 6.81 -11.48
CA PHE A 451 13.53 6.22 -12.34
C PHE A 451 14.12 5.01 -11.63
N PRO A 452 14.31 3.87 -12.32
CA PRO A 452 15.05 2.78 -11.72
C PRO A 452 16.45 3.30 -11.34
N TRP A 453 16.83 3.12 -10.07
CA TRP A 453 18.14 3.44 -9.48
C TRP A 453 18.39 4.87 -8.97
N THR A 454 17.41 5.77 -9.06
CA THR A 454 17.55 7.15 -8.56
C THR A 454 16.42 7.46 -7.59
N GLU A 455 16.73 7.80 -6.32
CA GLU A 455 15.68 8.26 -5.39
C GLU A 455 15.08 9.57 -5.91
N MET A 456 13.81 9.55 -6.35
CA MET A 456 13.13 10.71 -6.96
C MET A 456 13.32 11.99 -6.14
N ALA A 457 13.22 11.87 -4.80
CA ALA A 457 13.34 13.02 -3.92
C ALA A 457 14.76 13.59 -3.82
N GLU A 458 15.81 12.76 -3.92
CA GLU A 458 17.18 13.25 -3.96
C GLU A 458 17.48 13.93 -5.30
N TYR A 459 17.05 13.29 -6.39
CA TYR A 459 17.26 13.79 -7.74
C TYR A 459 16.59 15.14 -7.97
N TRP A 460 15.30 15.25 -7.68
CA TRP A 460 14.58 16.51 -7.80
C TRP A 460 14.92 17.47 -6.68
N GLY A 461 15.21 16.98 -5.47
CA GLY A 461 15.66 17.80 -4.34
C GLY A 461 16.92 18.60 -4.64
N SER A 462 17.78 18.11 -5.53
CA SER A 462 19.00 18.77 -5.99
C SER A 462 18.80 19.82 -7.10
N SER A 463 17.56 20.06 -7.56
CA SER A 463 17.32 20.97 -8.69
C SER A 463 17.54 22.44 -8.30
N ASP A 464 18.40 23.13 -9.04
CA ASP A 464 18.65 24.56 -8.85
C ASP A 464 17.51 25.45 -9.40
N PRO A 465 17.19 26.59 -8.77
CA PRO A 465 16.09 27.46 -9.20
C PRO A 465 16.09 27.96 -10.66
N PRO A 466 17.25 28.38 -11.25
CA PRO A 466 17.26 28.84 -12.64
C PRO A 466 17.23 27.69 -13.65
N ARG A 467 17.30 26.45 -13.18
CA ARG A 467 17.47 25.28 -14.04
C ARG A 467 16.15 24.84 -14.64
N CYS A 468 16.22 24.55 -15.93
CA CYS A 468 15.09 24.05 -16.68
C CYS A 468 14.77 22.60 -16.36
N LEU A 469 13.47 22.28 -16.26
CA LEU A 469 13.03 20.92 -15.93
C LEU A 469 13.45 19.92 -17.01
N ILE A 470 13.38 20.31 -18.29
CA ILE A 470 13.83 19.47 -19.41
C ILE A 470 15.34 19.20 -19.39
N ASP A 471 16.15 20.20 -19.01
CA ASP A 471 17.59 20.05 -18.88
C ASP A 471 17.95 19.20 -17.66
N HIS A 472 17.18 19.34 -16.58
CA HIS A 472 17.31 18.48 -15.41
C HIS A 472 17.11 17.01 -15.79
N LEU A 473 15.98 16.70 -16.43
CA LEU A 473 15.66 15.36 -16.92
C LEU A 473 16.70 14.79 -17.88
N SER A 474 17.24 15.61 -18.76
CA SER A 474 18.20 15.16 -19.78
C SER A 474 19.56 14.74 -19.21
N GLN A 475 19.85 15.03 -17.94
CA GLN A 475 21.07 14.56 -17.28
C GLN A 475 21.03 13.09 -16.89
N ASP A 476 19.84 12.50 -16.75
CA ASP A 476 19.73 11.07 -16.46
C ASP A 476 19.59 10.28 -17.77
N PRO A 477 20.58 9.44 -18.15
CA PRO A 477 20.48 8.62 -19.35
C PRO A 477 19.37 7.57 -19.28
N ALA A 478 18.80 7.30 -18.10
CA ALA A 478 17.62 6.45 -17.90
C ALA A 478 16.29 7.21 -18.00
N ALA A 479 16.30 8.53 -18.20
CA ALA A 479 15.08 9.31 -18.34
C ALA A 479 14.27 8.86 -19.59
N PRO A 480 12.95 8.65 -19.45
CA PRO A 480 12.09 8.26 -20.55
C PRO A 480 12.04 9.36 -21.60
N ARG A 481 12.06 8.97 -22.87
CA ARG A 481 11.88 9.90 -23.99
C ARG A 481 10.52 10.58 -23.86
N LEU A 482 10.54 11.87 -23.59
CA LEU A 482 9.34 12.69 -23.50
C LEU A 482 8.72 12.85 -24.90
N GLY A 483 7.40 12.79 -24.97
CA GLY A 483 6.68 13.22 -26.18
C GLY A 483 6.66 14.75 -26.29
N ASP A 484 6.49 15.27 -27.51
CA ASP A 484 6.58 16.72 -27.82
C ASP A 484 5.69 17.59 -26.91
N SER A 485 4.46 17.13 -26.60
CA SER A 485 3.55 17.85 -25.71
C SER A 485 4.05 17.94 -24.27
N ALA A 486 4.72 16.89 -23.77
CA ALA A 486 5.29 16.90 -22.43
C ALA A 486 6.58 17.73 -22.40
N ALA A 487 7.37 17.71 -23.48
CA ALA A 487 8.57 18.54 -23.60
C ALA A 487 8.23 20.03 -23.55
N ALA A 488 7.14 20.45 -24.20
CA ALA A 488 6.65 21.82 -24.13
C ALA A 488 6.26 22.24 -22.69
N LEU A 489 5.62 21.37 -21.91
CA LEU A 489 5.27 21.64 -20.51
C LEU A 489 6.48 21.73 -19.58
N LEU A 490 7.61 21.13 -19.95
CA LEU A 490 8.83 21.09 -19.16
C LEU A 490 9.93 22.05 -19.65
N ASN A 491 9.68 22.82 -20.71
CA ASN A 491 10.62 23.84 -21.23
C ASN A 491 10.57 25.14 -20.40
N VAL A 492 10.66 24.97 -19.09
CA VAL A 492 10.44 26.00 -18.07
C VAL A 492 11.18 25.60 -16.79
N THR A 493 11.42 26.55 -15.89
CA THR A 493 11.81 26.24 -14.51
C THR A 493 10.62 25.72 -13.71
N LEU A 494 10.87 25.21 -12.51
CA LEU A 494 9.80 24.75 -11.61
C LEU A 494 8.78 25.85 -11.26
N ALA A 495 9.23 27.10 -11.24
CA ALA A 495 8.47 28.29 -10.87
C ALA A 495 7.83 29.02 -12.07
N GLY A 496 7.60 28.34 -13.19
CA GLY A 496 6.89 28.98 -14.30
C GLY A 496 7.79 29.54 -15.41
N ALA A 497 9.01 29.97 -15.09
CA ALA A 497 9.82 30.83 -15.96
C ALA A 497 10.29 30.12 -17.25
N PRO A 498 10.16 30.74 -18.44
CA PRO A 498 10.66 30.17 -19.69
C PRO A 498 12.17 29.99 -19.68
N CYS A 499 12.65 28.86 -20.20
CA CYS A 499 14.08 28.55 -20.29
C CYS A 499 14.90 29.52 -21.14
N SER A 500 14.27 30.21 -22.08
CA SER A 500 14.93 31.24 -22.90
C SER A 500 15.21 32.54 -22.14
N ALA A 501 14.54 32.74 -21.00
CA ALA A 501 14.61 33.98 -20.21
C ALA A 501 15.49 33.84 -18.95
N THR A 502 15.95 32.64 -18.63
CA THR A 502 16.86 32.40 -17.50
C THR A 502 18.32 32.51 -17.95
N PRO A 503 19.16 33.33 -17.29
CA PRO A 503 20.60 33.35 -17.57
C PRO A 503 21.20 31.98 -17.23
N ARG A 504 21.98 31.43 -18.17
CA ARG A 504 22.66 30.13 -18.02
C ARG A 504 23.79 30.17 -17.02
#